data_AF-A0A1N7P9T8-F1
#
_entry.id   AF-A0A1N7P9T8-F1
#
_cell.length_a   1.000
_cell.length_b   1.000
_cell.length_c   1.000
_cell.angle_alpha   90.00
_cell.angle_beta   90.00
_cell.angle_gamma   90.00
#
_symmetry.space_group_name_H-M   'P 1'
#
loop_
_entity.id
_entity.type
_entity.pdbx_description
1 polymer ?
#
loop_
_entity_poly.entity_id
_entity_poly.type
_entity_poly.pdbx_seq_one_letter_code
_entity_poly.pdbx_strand_id
1 'polypeptide(L)'
;MTMAFSRFSAIGASRDAHGEDRSVAKSIDRARLFVLQACLLFCKALFLWLVLSVPAQAQYTNCPSPGAPTSVTDTLALNLTDNDCDYSTNVPVSDENEDFILIQNVDSAGNTNFFNFDGGDDARLLTFSVNGNPVSSGGSVTLDCSAGCSVTGTHGATAINFTYTYSGGTGTIGTPPPPEPEIAVSSSESGALTDGGTDAQGSEPAGMAKSVTYTVTNSGTAALTIAQAVSAAPSNVTVNSISAPGSLTVAPGGG
;
A
#
# COMPACT_ATOMS: atom_id res chain seq x y z
N MET A 1 -11.54 73.81 63.10
CA MET A 1 -11.29 75.12 62.44
C MET A 1 -11.24 74.83 60.94
N THR A 2 -12.39 74.81 60.27
CA THR A 2 -13.06 75.97 59.63
C THR A 2 -12.63 76.11 58.17
N MET A 3 -13.54 75.68 57.27
CA MET A 3 -13.82 76.21 55.92
C MET A 3 -12.69 76.14 54.87
N ALA A 4 -12.91 76.16 53.55
CA ALA A 4 -14.05 76.67 52.79
C ALA A 4 -14.13 76.05 51.38
N PHE A 5 -15.37 76.04 50.89
CA PHE A 5 -15.86 75.83 49.53
C PHE A 5 -15.29 76.76 48.45
N SER A 6 -15.27 76.27 47.20
CA SER A 6 -15.76 76.92 45.95
C SER A 6 -14.97 76.38 44.74
N ARG A 7 -15.49 76.16 43.52
CA ARG A 7 -16.76 76.47 42.86
C ARG A 7 -16.84 75.61 41.57
N PHE A 8 -18.07 75.37 41.13
CA PHE A 8 -18.49 74.78 39.86
C PHE A 8 -18.12 75.60 38.61
N SER A 9 -17.80 74.92 37.50
CA SER A 9 -18.17 75.20 36.09
C SER A 9 -17.16 74.49 35.16
N ALA A 10 -17.44 73.95 33.97
CA ALA A 10 -18.63 73.52 33.25
C ALA A 10 -18.07 72.96 31.90
N ILE A 11 -18.76 71.98 31.30
CA ILE A 11 -18.86 71.75 29.85
C ILE A 11 -17.61 71.20 29.12
N GLY A 12 -17.82 70.13 28.34
CA GLY A 12 -17.11 69.96 27.06
C GLY A 12 -16.70 68.54 26.72
N ALA A 13 -17.61 67.83 26.05
CA ALA A 13 -17.43 66.59 25.28
C ALA A 13 -16.00 66.23 24.79
N SER A 14 -15.55 65.02 25.15
CA SER A 14 -14.69 64.17 24.30
C SER A 14 -14.57 62.79 24.95
N ARG A 15 -15.61 61.95 24.83
CA ARG A 15 -15.57 60.58 25.37
C ARG A 15 -16.07 59.49 24.41
N ASP A 16 -16.11 59.74 23.09
CA ASP A 16 -16.62 58.72 22.15
C ASP A 16 -15.72 58.46 20.93
N ALA A 17 -14.39 58.66 21.05
CA ALA A 17 -13.45 58.25 19.99
C ALA A 17 -12.45 57.15 20.43
N HIS A 18 -12.24 56.95 21.74
CA HIS A 18 -11.23 55.99 22.24
C HIS A 18 -11.76 54.58 22.50
N GLY A 19 -13.08 54.36 22.50
CA GLY A 19 -13.68 53.05 22.75
C GLY A 19 -13.72 52.16 21.50
N GLU A 20 -13.99 52.76 20.35
CA GLU A 20 -14.18 52.06 19.07
C GLU A 20 -12.83 51.59 18.50
N ASP A 21 -11.80 52.45 18.53
CA ASP A 21 -10.43 52.11 18.11
C ASP A 21 -9.82 50.95 18.91
N ARG A 22 -10.11 50.87 20.22
CA ARG A 22 -9.62 49.76 21.06
C ARG A 22 -10.32 48.44 20.78
N SER A 23 -11.59 48.49 20.41
CA SER A 23 -12.38 47.30 20.04
C SER A 23 -11.94 46.76 18.67
N VAL A 24 -11.74 47.67 17.70
CA VAL A 24 -11.24 47.35 16.35
C VAL A 24 -9.80 46.81 16.41
N ALA A 25 -8.90 47.42 17.17
CA ALA A 25 -7.54 46.91 17.34
C ALA A 25 -7.51 45.49 17.93
N LYS A 26 -8.36 45.20 18.92
CA LYS A 26 -8.45 43.88 19.58
C LYS A 26 -9.09 42.81 18.69
N SER A 27 -10.00 43.20 17.78
CA SER A 27 -10.59 42.27 16.81
C SER A 27 -9.61 41.94 15.68
N ILE A 28 -8.82 42.93 15.24
CA ILE A 28 -7.75 42.76 14.24
C ILE A 28 -6.65 41.84 14.78
N ASP A 29 -6.24 41.98 16.04
CA ASP A 29 -5.22 41.11 16.66
C ASP A 29 -5.70 39.66 16.81
N ARG A 30 -6.97 39.46 17.14
CA ARG A 30 -7.56 38.10 17.18
C ARG A 30 -7.66 37.48 15.79
N ALA A 31 -8.11 38.25 14.80
CA ALA A 31 -8.17 37.77 13.41
C ALA A 31 -6.77 37.40 12.88
N ARG A 32 -5.75 38.21 13.18
CA ARG A 32 -4.34 37.92 12.82
C ARG A 32 -3.81 36.66 13.49
N LEU A 33 -4.13 36.44 14.77
CA LEU A 33 -3.74 35.23 15.50
C LEU A 33 -4.41 33.96 14.95
N PHE A 34 -5.71 34.05 14.60
CA PHE A 34 -6.43 32.94 13.97
C PHE A 34 -5.88 32.61 12.58
N VAL A 35 -5.56 33.61 11.76
CA VAL A 35 -4.95 33.41 10.44
C VAL A 35 -3.56 32.78 10.57
N LEU A 36 -2.75 33.22 11.55
CA LEU A 36 -1.43 32.65 11.79
C LEU A 36 -1.49 31.18 12.24
N GLN A 37 -2.43 30.83 13.13
CA GLN A 37 -2.66 29.44 13.54
C GLN A 37 -3.16 28.56 12.40
N ALA A 38 -4.08 29.07 11.57
CA ALA A 38 -4.56 28.36 10.39
C ALA A 38 -3.42 28.12 9.38
N CYS A 39 -2.56 29.12 9.14
CA CYS A 39 -1.35 28.97 8.33
C CYS A 39 -0.38 27.94 8.91
N LEU A 40 -0.14 27.93 10.23
CA LEU A 40 0.76 26.95 10.86
C LEU A 40 0.22 25.52 10.76
N LEU A 41 -1.09 25.32 10.95
CA LEU A 41 -1.73 24.01 10.79
C LEU A 41 -1.72 23.55 9.33
N PHE A 42 -1.97 24.46 8.39
CA PHE A 42 -1.88 24.18 6.96
C PHE A 42 -0.45 23.84 6.55
N CYS A 43 0.56 24.57 7.02
CA CYS A 43 1.97 24.27 6.78
C CYS A 43 2.37 22.91 7.39
N LYS A 44 1.87 22.55 8.58
CA LYS A 44 2.13 21.22 9.18
C LYS A 44 1.45 20.10 8.39
N ALA A 45 0.21 20.30 7.94
CA ALA A 45 -0.49 19.34 7.10
C ALA A 45 0.20 19.20 5.73
N LEU A 46 0.65 20.30 5.14
CA LEU A 46 1.40 20.32 3.88
C LEU A 46 2.76 19.65 4.02
N PHE A 47 3.48 19.87 5.12
CA PHE A 47 4.71 19.15 5.45
C PHE A 47 4.45 17.64 5.62
N LEU A 48 3.41 17.26 6.36
CA LEU A 48 3.04 15.85 6.52
C LEU A 48 2.66 15.19 5.18
N TRP A 49 2.00 15.93 4.29
CA TRP A 49 1.63 15.46 2.95
C TRP A 49 2.83 15.37 1.99
N LEU A 50 3.77 16.33 2.06
CA LEU A 50 5.01 16.33 1.29
C LEU A 50 5.99 15.22 1.73
N VAL A 51 5.92 14.78 2.99
CA VAL A 51 6.75 13.68 3.52
C VAL A 51 6.16 12.30 3.21
N LEU A 52 4.86 12.20 2.90
CA LEU A 52 4.15 10.92 2.67
C LEU A 52 4.14 10.43 1.21
N SER A 53 4.86 11.07 0.29
CA SER A 53 4.74 10.75 -1.15
C SER A 53 6.08 10.68 -1.89
N VAL A 54 7.12 10.13 -1.27
CA VAL A 54 8.25 9.64 -2.07
C VAL A 54 7.85 8.25 -2.57
N PRO A 55 7.86 7.95 -3.88
CA PRO A 55 7.79 6.57 -4.30
C PRO A 55 8.92 5.81 -3.60
N ALA A 56 8.57 4.77 -2.86
CA ALA A 56 9.55 3.86 -2.27
C ALA A 56 10.40 3.29 -3.42
N GLN A 57 11.59 3.84 -3.62
CA GLN A 57 12.53 3.35 -4.61
C GLN A 57 13.54 2.47 -3.91
N ALA A 58 13.24 1.17 -3.84
CA ALA A 58 14.28 0.14 -3.89
C ALA A 58 14.62 -0.15 -5.36
N GLN A 59 14.80 0.90 -6.17
CA GLN A 59 15.27 0.72 -7.54
C GLN A 59 16.79 0.74 -7.46
N TYR A 60 17.39 -0.43 -7.27
CA TYR A 60 18.84 -0.59 -7.26
C TYR A 60 19.36 -0.31 -8.68
N THR A 61 19.71 0.93 -8.97
CA THR A 61 19.96 1.43 -10.33
C THR A 61 21.30 0.99 -10.91
N ASN A 62 22.16 0.39 -10.10
CA ASN A 62 23.50 -0.04 -10.46
C ASN A 62 23.70 -1.55 -10.43
N CYS A 63 22.62 -2.34 -10.32
CA CYS A 63 22.73 -3.78 -10.42
C CYS A 63 23.30 -4.13 -11.78
N PRO A 64 24.38 -4.93 -11.85
CA PRO A 64 24.97 -5.33 -13.12
C PRO A 64 23.90 -5.94 -14.03
N SER A 65 23.61 -5.26 -15.14
CA SER A 65 22.63 -5.68 -16.15
C SER A 65 23.34 -5.91 -17.50
N PRO A 66 23.15 -7.05 -18.17
CA PRO A 66 22.71 -8.37 -17.69
C PRO A 66 23.93 -9.30 -17.47
N GLY A 67 23.99 -9.99 -16.32
CA GLY A 67 24.95 -11.10 -16.21
C GLY A 67 25.52 -11.46 -14.84
N ALA A 68 24.72 -11.62 -13.80
CA ALA A 68 25.10 -12.50 -12.68
C ALA A 68 23.86 -12.95 -11.91
N PRO A 69 23.90 -14.04 -11.12
CA PRO A 69 24.98 -15.02 -10.94
C PRO A 69 25.15 -16.03 -12.10
N THR A 70 26.36 -16.49 -12.39
CA THR A 70 26.62 -17.55 -13.39
C THR A 70 26.72 -18.95 -12.79
N SER A 71 26.64 -19.05 -11.46
CA SER A 71 26.78 -20.27 -10.67
C SER A 71 25.88 -20.24 -9.43
N VAL A 72 25.51 -21.41 -8.92
CA VAL A 72 24.75 -21.65 -7.66
C VAL A 72 25.51 -21.27 -6.37
N THR A 73 26.61 -20.55 -6.50
CA THR A 73 27.47 -20.09 -5.39
C THR A 73 27.50 -18.58 -5.28
N ASP A 74 27.14 -17.89 -6.35
CA ASP A 74 27.18 -16.44 -6.43
C ASP A 74 26.00 -15.87 -5.64
N THR A 75 26.26 -14.75 -4.96
CA THR A 75 25.28 -14.07 -4.12
C THR A 75 25.04 -12.68 -4.67
N LEU A 76 23.78 -12.34 -4.87
CA LEU A 76 23.33 -10.97 -5.10
C LEU A 76 23.17 -10.30 -3.74
N ALA A 77 23.95 -9.27 -3.48
CA ALA A 77 23.88 -8.47 -2.27
C ALA A 77 23.19 -7.15 -2.56
N LEU A 78 22.11 -6.87 -1.82
CA LEU A 78 21.41 -5.59 -1.87
C LEU A 78 21.77 -4.81 -0.62
N ASN A 79 22.63 -3.82 -0.76
CA ASN A 79 23.02 -2.92 0.32
C ASN A 79 21.97 -1.81 0.44
N LEU A 80 21.10 -1.92 1.44
CA LEU A 80 20.03 -0.97 1.70
C LEU A 80 20.54 0.32 2.34
N THR A 81 21.69 0.27 3.02
CA THR A 81 22.33 1.45 3.61
C THR A 81 22.86 2.39 2.53
N ASP A 82 23.56 1.84 1.54
CA ASP A 82 24.20 2.63 0.48
C ASP A 82 23.38 2.73 -0.80
N ASN A 83 22.24 2.04 -0.87
CA ASN A 83 21.40 1.93 -2.06
C ASN A 83 22.19 1.42 -3.28
N ASP A 84 23.00 0.38 -3.03
CA ASP A 84 23.89 -0.26 -3.98
C ASP A 84 23.53 -1.76 -4.07
N CYS A 85 23.80 -2.39 -5.21
CA CYS A 85 23.75 -3.84 -5.35
C CYS A 85 24.95 -4.37 -6.13
N ASP A 86 25.46 -5.49 -5.65
CA ASP A 86 26.62 -6.17 -6.22
C ASP A 86 26.38 -7.68 -6.34
N TYR A 87 27.04 -8.31 -7.31
CA TYR A 87 27.14 -9.76 -7.41
C TYR A 87 28.51 -10.18 -6.92
N SER A 88 28.55 -10.81 -5.76
CA SER A 88 29.79 -11.24 -5.15
C SER A 88 29.77 -12.74 -4.89
N THR A 89 30.94 -13.36 -5.02
CA THR A 89 31.19 -14.73 -4.53
C THR A 89 31.39 -14.77 -3.01
N ASN A 90 31.57 -13.60 -2.37
CA ASN A 90 31.77 -13.43 -0.94
C ASN A 90 30.72 -12.47 -0.36
N VAL A 91 30.17 -12.77 0.81
CA VAL A 91 29.30 -11.82 1.54
C VAL A 91 30.07 -10.49 1.71
N PRO A 92 29.52 -9.33 1.29
CA PRO A 92 30.16 -8.05 1.51
C PRO A 92 30.48 -7.88 3.00
N VAL A 93 31.68 -7.41 3.31
CA VAL A 93 32.06 -7.09 4.70
C VAL A 93 31.31 -5.83 5.12
N SER A 94 30.45 -5.95 6.13
CA SER A 94 29.82 -4.81 6.78
C SER A 94 30.86 -4.06 7.62
N ASP A 95 30.96 -2.75 7.47
CA ASP A 95 31.57 -1.78 8.39
C ASP A 95 30.77 -1.57 9.70
N GLU A 96 29.76 -2.42 9.94
CA GLU A 96 28.89 -2.47 11.12
C GLU A 96 27.70 -1.50 11.06
N ASN A 97 27.40 -0.92 9.90
CA ASN A 97 26.19 -0.10 9.69
C ASN A 97 25.40 -0.47 8.42
N GLU A 98 25.76 -1.56 7.76
CA GLU A 98 25.14 -1.97 6.52
C GLU A 98 24.09 -3.05 6.73
N ASP A 99 22.93 -2.79 6.13
CA ASP A 99 21.81 -3.69 6.08
C ASP A 99 21.74 -4.33 4.70
N PHE A 100 21.88 -5.66 4.65
CA PHE A 100 21.86 -6.42 3.42
C PHE A 100 20.67 -7.38 3.35
N ILE A 101 20.04 -7.39 2.18
CA ILE A 101 19.32 -8.58 1.70
C ILE A 101 20.28 -9.33 0.79
N LEU A 102 20.66 -10.54 1.19
CA LEU A 102 21.45 -11.43 0.34
C LEU A 102 20.55 -12.46 -0.33
N ILE A 103 20.74 -12.66 -1.63
CA ILE A 103 19.98 -13.59 -2.45
C ILE A 103 20.98 -14.55 -3.11
N GLN A 104 20.82 -15.85 -2.86
CA GLN A 104 21.73 -16.87 -3.37
C GLN A 104 20.93 -17.99 -4.03
N ASN A 105 21.23 -18.28 -5.30
CA ASN A 105 20.67 -19.44 -5.99
C ASN A 105 21.30 -20.72 -5.44
N VAL A 106 20.50 -21.69 -5.03
CA VAL A 106 20.96 -22.93 -4.40
C VAL A 106 21.20 -24.03 -5.43
N ASP A 107 20.32 -24.12 -6.41
CA ASP A 107 20.35 -25.19 -7.40
C ASP A 107 19.81 -24.74 -8.76
N SER A 108 19.82 -25.66 -9.72
CA SER A 108 19.30 -25.42 -11.06
C SER A 108 17.76 -25.44 -11.14
N ALA A 109 17.07 -25.89 -10.09
CA ALA A 109 15.61 -26.00 -10.03
C ALA A 109 14.93 -24.68 -9.62
N GLY A 110 15.69 -23.72 -9.12
CA GLY A 110 15.21 -22.38 -8.76
C GLY A 110 15.06 -22.14 -7.26
N ASN A 111 15.50 -23.10 -6.43
CA ASN A 111 15.59 -22.89 -5.00
C ASN A 111 16.58 -21.75 -4.73
N THR A 112 16.12 -20.76 -3.99
CA THR A 112 16.85 -19.51 -3.73
C THR A 112 16.82 -19.23 -2.23
N ASN A 113 17.97 -19.02 -1.63
CA ASN A 113 18.11 -18.53 -0.26
C ASN A 113 17.99 -17.02 -0.23
N PHE A 114 17.25 -16.52 0.75
CA PHE A 114 17.23 -15.10 1.12
C PHE A 114 17.71 -15.00 2.56
N PHE A 115 18.68 -14.14 2.80
CA PHE A 115 19.24 -13.89 4.13
C PHE A 115 18.99 -12.46 4.55
N ASN A 116 18.69 -12.28 5.83
CA ASN A 116 18.61 -10.97 6.47
C ASN A 116 19.91 -10.74 7.25
N PHE A 117 20.74 -9.83 6.76
CA PHE A 117 21.92 -9.36 7.48
C PHE A 117 21.66 -7.92 7.90
N ASP A 118 21.21 -7.75 9.14
CA ASP A 118 21.05 -6.47 9.82
C ASP A 118 22.26 -6.32 10.75
N GLY A 119 23.22 -5.51 10.32
CA GLY A 119 24.56 -5.41 10.90
C GLY A 119 24.72 -4.18 11.78
N GLY A 120 25.19 -4.41 13.01
CA GLY A 120 25.62 -3.41 14.00
C GLY A 120 24.54 -2.50 14.59
N ASP A 121 24.95 -1.41 15.25
CA ASP A 121 24.06 -0.56 16.08
C ASP A 121 23.36 0.52 15.22
N ASP A 122 22.71 0.06 14.17
CA ASP A 122 21.92 0.83 13.24
C ASP A 122 20.47 1.02 13.75
N ALA A 123 19.89 2.22 13.61
CA ALA A 123 18.52 2.49 14.07
C ALA A 123 17.44 2.09 13.02
N ARG A 124 17.84 1.80 11.78
CA ARG A 124 16.95 1.47 10.65
C ARG A 124 16.77 -0.04 10.58
N LEU A 125 15.85 -0.53 11.39
CA LEU A 125 15.51 -1.96 11.40
C LEU A 125 15.18 -2.48 9.98
N LEU A 126 15.87 -3.55 9.57
CA LEU A 126 15.55 -4.31 8.36
C LEU A 126 14.56 -5.42 8.68
N THR A 127 13.33 -5.29 8.18
CA THR A 127 12.34 -6.36 8.21
C THR A 127 11.88 -6.70 6.81
N PHE A 128 11.86 -7.97 6.43
CA PHE A 128 11.27 -8.36 5.16
C PHE A 128 10.73 -9.79 5.21
N SER A 129 9.93 -10.10 4.20
CA SER A 129 9.38 -11.41 3.95
C SER A 129 9.48 -11.75 2.46
N VAL A 130 9.53 -13.05 2.16
CA VAL A 130 9.56 -13.56 0.80
C VAL A 130 8.34 -14.44 0.59
N ASN A 131 7.45 -14.05 -0.32
CA ASN A 131 6.13 -14.65 -0.51
C ASN A 131 5.35 -14.79 0.81
N GLY A 132 5.47 -13.78 1.69
CA GLY A 132 4.85 -13.77 3.02
C GLY A 132 5.59 -14.54 4.11
N ASN A 133 6.70 -15.22 3.80
CA ASN A 133 7.53 -15.91 4.80
C ASN A 133 8.53 -14.92 5.43
N PRO A 134 8.44 -14.58 6.72
CA PRO A 134 9.32 -13.60 7.34
C PRO A 134 10.76 -14.10 7.42
N VAL A 135 11.73 -13.21 7.15
CA VAL A 135 13.16 -13.48 7.29
C VAL A 135 13.68 -12.70 8.49
N SER A 136 13.90 -13.41 9.60
CA SER A 136 14.41 -12.80 10.85
C SER A 136 15.86 -12.36 10.67
N SER A 137 16.30 -11.33 11.40
CA SER A 137 17.71 -10.90 11.42
C SER A 137 18.64 -12.09 11.75
N GLY A 138 19.69 -12.25 10.95
CA GLY A 138 20.62 -13.38 10.99
C GLY A 138 20.05 -14.71 10.47
N GLY A 139 18.79 -14.73 10.05
CA GLY A 139 18.09 -15.90 9.53
C GLY A 139 18.05 -15.98 8.01
N SER A 140 17.54 -17.10 7.50
CA SER A 140 17.29 -17.29 6.08
C SER A 140 15.98 -18.02 5.79
N VAL A 141 15.48 -17.85 4.56
CA VAL A 141 14.41 -18.66 4.00
C VAL A 141 14.83 -19.17 2.63
N THR A 142 14.43 -20.39 2.28
CA THR A 142 14.65 -20.99 0.95
C THR A 142 13.32 -21.21 0.27
N LEU A 143 13.15 -20.67 -0.94
CA LEU A 143 11.91 -20.77 -1.74
C LEU A 143 12.26 -21.06 -3.20
N ASP A 144 11.36 -21.73 -3.92
CA ASP A 144 11.42 -21.82 -5.37
C ASP A 144 10.99 -20.48 -5.99
N CYS A 145 11.94 -19.80 -6.63
CA CYS A 145 11.72 -18.51 -7.29
C CYS A 145 11.71 -18.59 -8.81
N SER A 146 11.53 -19.79 -9.39
CA SER A 146 11.41 -19.99 -10.84
C SER A 146 10.21 -19.25 -11.46
N ALA A 147 9.11 -19.13 -10.71
CA ALA A 147 7.94 -18.32 -11.08
C ALA A 147 8.00 -16.87 -10.59
N GLY A 148 9.07 -16.49 -9.88
CA GLY A 148 9.22 -15.21 -9.19
C GLY A 148 8.83 -15.26 -7.71
N CYS A 149 9.66 -14.65 -6.87
CA CYS A 149 9.43 -14.45 -5.44
C CYS A 149 9.23 -12.98 -5.15
N SER A 150 8.11 -12.62 -4.52
CA SER A 150 7.83 -11.27 -4.03
C SER A 150 8.56 -11.04 -2.72
N VAL A 151 9.44 -10.04 -2.70
CA VAL A 151 10.14 -9.58 -1.51
C VAL A 151 9.50 -8.28 -1.04
N THR A 152 8.95 -8.29 0.16
CA THR A 152 8.25 -7.14 0.76
C THR A 152 8.77 -6.89 2.16
N GLY A 153 8.93 -5.62 2.54
CA GLY A 153 9.51 -5.29 3.84
C GLY A 153 9.70 -3.79 4.05
N THR A 154 10.51 -3.45 5.05
CA THR A 154 10.95 -2.09 5.35
C THR A 154 12.41 -2.07 5.77
N HIS A 155 13.09 -0.97 5.43
CA HIS A 155 14.34 -0.54 6.03
C HIS A 155 14.10 0.79 6.73
N GLY A 156 14.05 0.77 8.06
CA GLY A 156 13.49 1.88 8.83
C GLY A 156 12.05 2.21 8.38
N ALA A 157 11.83 3.43 7.88
CA ALA A 157 10.52 3.87 7.37
C ALA A 157 10.35 3.67 5.84
N THR A 158 11.39 3.23 5.14
CA THR A 158 11.38 3.06 3.69
C THR A 158 10.87 1.68 3.32
N ALA A 159 9.84 1.60 2.47
CA ALA A 159 9.32 0.31 2.01
C ALA A 159 10.29 -0.37 1.02
N ILE A 160 10.41 -1.68 1.15
CA ILE A 160 11.10 -2.57 0.22
C ILE A 160 10.03 -3.34 -0.54
N ASN A 161 10.06 -3.30 -1.86
CA ASN A 161 9.13 -4.04 -2.69
C ASN A 161 9.74 -4.35 -4.06
N PHE A 162 10.10 -5.61 -4.29
CA PHE A 162 10.62 -6.09 -5.57
C PHE A 162 10.28 -7.56 -5.79
N THR A 163 10.48 -8.04 -7.01
CA THR A 163 10.43 -9.47 -7.32
C THR A 163 11.81 -9.95 -7.71
N TYR A 164 12.21 -11.09 -7.14
CA TYR A 164 13.37 -11.85 -7.61
C TYR A 164 12.88 -13.04 -8.44
N THR A 165 13.33 -13.14 -9.68
CA THR A 165 12.99 -14.27 -10.56
C THR A 165 14.26 -15.02 -10.92
N TYR A 166 14.29 -16.32 -10.59
CA TYR A 166 15.36 -17.21 -11.00
C TYR A 166 15.18 -17.62 -12.47
N SER A 167 16.26 -17.63 -13.24
CA SER A 167 16.27 -18.06 -14.64
C SER A 167 17.58 -18.77 -14.99
N GLY A 168 17.55 -20.11 -14.96
CA GLY A 168 18.57 -20.96 -15.59
C GLY A 168 20.01 -20.74 -15.06
N GLY A 169 20.16 -20.60 -13.74
CA GLY A 169 21.43 -20.37 -13.04
C GLY A 169 21.64 -18.92 -12.61
N THR A 170 20.94 -17.99 -13.28
CA THR A 170 20.96 -16.54 -12.99
C THR A 170 19.68 -16.12 -12.27
N GLY A 171 19.59 -14.85 -11.86
CA GLY A 171 18.36 -14.26 -11.39
C GLY A 171 18.29 -12.77 -11.70
N THR A 172 17.09 -12.21 -11.70
CA THR A 172 16.87 -10.80 -11.98
C THR A 172 15.99 -10.17 -10.90
N ILE A 173 16.30 -8.92 -10.56
CA ILE A 173 15.39 -8.07 -9.79
C ILE A 173 14.48 -7.34 -10.78
N GLY A 174 13.18 -7.51 -10.61
CA GLY A 174 12.15 -6.79 -11.31
C GLY A 174 11.25 -6.01 -10.36
N THR A 175 10.38 -5.18 -10.94
CA THR A 175 9.22 -4.68 -10.21
C THR A 175 8.26 -5.84 -9.93
N PRO A 176 7.53 -5.83 -8.81
CA PRO A 176 6.46 -6.80 -8.58
C PRO A 176 5.48 -6.79 -9.75
N PRO A 177 4.90 -7.95 -10.12
CA PRO A 177 3.80 -7.97 -11.07
C PRO A 177 2.69 -7.04 -10.55
N PRO A 178 2.02 -6.29 -11.44
CA PRO A 178 0.93 -5.43 -11.03
C PRO A 178 -0.16 -6.30 -10.37
N PRO A 179 -0.89 -5.78 -9.37
CA PRO A 179 -1.98 -6.53 -8.77
C PRO A 179 -3.06 -6.81 -9.83
N GLU A 180 -3.55 -8.04 -9.88
CA GLU A 180 -4.56 -8.51 -10.83
C GLU A 180 -5.78 -9.07 -10.08
N PRO A 181 -7.00 -8.86 -10.58
CA PRO A 181 -8.19 -9.51 -10.03
C PRO A 181 -8.24 -10.98 -10.48
N GLU A 182 -8.82 -11.85 -9.66
CA GLU A 182 -9.04 -13.27 -10.01
C GLU A 182 -10.48 -13.64 -9.68
N ILE A 183 -11.23 -14.15 -10.65
CA ILE A 183 -12.68 -14.34 -10.55
C ILE A 183 -13.01 -15.82 -10.38
N ALA A 184 -13.81 -16.13 -9.35
CA ALA A 184 -14.47 -17.42 -9.25
C ALA A 184 -15.97 -17.23 -9.06
N VAL A 185 -16.76 -18.08 -9.73
CA VAL A 185 -18.23 -18.04 -9.68
C VAL A 185 -18.74 -19.38 -9.15
N SER A 186 -19.74 -19.33 -8.28
CA SER A 186 -20.47 -20.52 -7.86
C SER A 186 -21.97 -20.29 -7.86
N SER A 187 -22.76 -21.34 -8.05
CA SER A 187 -24.22 -21.29 -7.97
C SER A 187 -24.76 -22.11 -6.80
N SER A 188 -25.96 -21.75 -6.34
CA SER A 188 -26.73 -22.54 -5.37
C SER A 188 -27.18 -23.91 -5.90
N GLU A 189 -27.03 -24.17 -7.20
CA GLU A 189 -27.49 -25.40 -7.85
C GLU A 189 -26.37 -26.42 -8.06
N SER A 190 -25.23 -25.98 -8.61
CA SER A 190 -24.15 -26.87 -9.07
C SER A 190 -22.80 -26.60 -8.40
N GLY A 191 -22.71 -25.58 -7.54
CA GLY A 191 -21.45 -25.21 -6.88
C GLY A 191 -20.53 -24.43 -7.83
N ALA A 192 -19.25 -24.78 -7.86
CA ALA A 192 -18.25 -24.03 -8.64
C ALA A 192 -18.50 -24.12 -10.15
N LEU A 193 -18.46 -22.98 -10.83
CA LEU A 193 -18.63 -22.86 -12.27
C LEU A 193 -17.30 -22.50 -12.93
N THR A 194 -17.01 -23.16 -14.05
CA THR A 194 -15.86 -22.84 -14.89
C THR A 194 -16.18 -21.68 -15.83
N ASP A 195 -15.16 -20.97 -16.28
CA ASP A 195 -15.33 -19.93 -17.30
C ASP A 195 -15.95 -20.50 -18.59
N GLY A 196 -16.88 -19.74 -19.17
CA GLY A 196 -17.71 -20.18 -20.30
C GLY A 196 -18.63 -21.39 -20.02
N GLY A 197 -18.72 -21.84 -18.77
CA GLY A 197 -19.48 -23.02 -18.36
C GLY A 197 -21.00 -22.82 -18.40
N THR A 198 -21.73 -23.92 -18.21
CA THR A 198 -23.19 -23.92 -18.07
C THR A 198 -23.60 -24.39 -16.68
N ASP A 199 -24.57 -23.72 -16.08
CA ASP A 199 -25.17 -24.10 -14.80
C ASP A 199 -26.51 -24.80 -15.04
N ALA A 200 -26.50 -26.14 -15.04
CA ALA A 200 -27.69 -26.93 -15.31
C ALA A 200 -28.64 -26.93 -14.10
N GLN A 201 -29.88 -26.46 -14.29
CA GLN A 201 -30.88 -26.38 -13.22
C GLN A 201 -31.78 -27.62 -13.12
N GLY A 202 -31.61 -28.62 -13.99
CA GLY A 202 -32.45 -29.82 -14.01
C GLY A 202 -33.83 -29.63 -14.66
N SER A 203 -34.76 -30.53 -14.33
CA SER A 203 -36.15 -30.48 -14.80
C SER A 203 -37.01 -29.74 -13.78
N GLU A 204 -37.64 -28.65 -14.21
CA GLU A 204 -38.49 -27.84 -13.35
C GLU A 204 -39.99 -28.00 -13.68
N PRO A 205 -40.88 -28.03 -12.66
CA PRO A 205 -42.32 -28.05 -12.90
C PRO A 205 -42.81 -26.79 -13.62
N ALA A 206 -43.69 -26.96 -14.61
CA ALA A 206 -44.27 -25.84 -15.34
C ALA A 206 -45.06 -24.90 -14.40
N GLY A 207 -44.87 -23.59 -14.58
CA GLY A 207 -45.57 -22.55 -13.84
C GLY A 207 -45.03 -22.27 -12.42
N MET A 208 -43.99 -22.98 -11.98
CA MET A 208 -43.32 -22.73 -10.71
C MET A 208 -42.11 -21.82 -10.90
N ALA A 209 -41.95 -20.82 -10.03
CA ALA A 209 -40.78 -19.95 -10.03
C ALA A 209 -39.63 -20.60 -9.26
N LYS A 210 -38.42 -20.50 -9.81
CA LYS A 210 -37.17 -20.91 -9.17
C LYS A 210 -36.23 -19.71 -9.05
N SER A 211 -35.46 -19.65 -7.97
CA SER A 211 -34.42 -18.65 -7.76
C SER A 211 -33.08 -19.35 -7.64
N VAL A 212 -32.09 -18.88 -8.40
CA VAL A 212 -30.70 -19.35 -8.32
C VAL A 212 -29.85 -18.19 -7.83
N THR A 213 -29.00 -18.46 -6.83
CA THR A 213 -28.06 -17.48 -6.31
C THR A 213 -26.68 -17.77 -6.88
N TYR A 214 -26.07 -16.77 -7.50
CA TYR A 214 -24.67 -16.82 -7.94
C TYR A 214 -23.81 -16.01 -6.98
N THR A 215 -22.73 -16.61 -6.50
CA THR A 215 -21.71 -15.94 -5.67
C THR A 215 -20.48 -15.72 -6.54
N VAL A 216 -19.99 -14.48 -6.57
CA VAL A 216 -18.75 -14.11 -7.25
C VAL A 216 -17.72 -13.73 -6.21
N THR A 217 -16.62 -14.47 -6.15
CA THR A 217 -15.51 -14.18 -5.24
C THR A 217 -14.32 -13.65 -6.00
N ASN A 218 -13.56 -12.76 -5.36
CA ASN A 218 -12.30 -12.25 -5.89
C ASN A 218 -11.13 -12.79 -5.04
N SER A 219 -10.42 -13.80 -5.54
CA SER A 219 -9.20 -14.31 -4.89
C SER A 219 -7.93 -13.57 -5.31
N GLY A 220 -8.05 -12.58 -6.19
CA GLY A 220 -6.94 -11.79 -6.70
C GLY A 220 -6.49 -10.70 -5.73
N THR A 221 -5.49 -9.94 -6.15
CA THR A 221 -4.87 -8.87 -5.35
C THR A 221 -5.32 -7.48 -5.78
N ALA A 222 -5.98 -7.34 -6.93
CA ALA A 222 -6.67 -6.11 -7.33
C ALA A 222 -8.20 -6.23 -7.21
N ALA A 223 -8.88 -5.09 -7.21
CA ALA A 223 -10.34 -5.05 -7.19
C ALA A 223 -10.92 -5.62 -8.50
N LEU A 224 -11.85 -6.56 -8.38
CA LEU A 224 -12.58 -7.15 -9.50
C LEU A 224 -13.79 -6.27 -9.82
N THR A 225 -13.88 -5.77 -11.05
CA THR A 225 -15.07 -5.07 -11.53
C THR A 225 -15.94 -6.04 -12.32
N ILE A 226 -17.20 -6.16 -11.92
CA ILE A 226 -18.18 -7.03 -12.57
C ILE A 226 -19.26 -6.21 -13.28
N ALA A 227 -19.77 -6.75 -14.38
CA ALA A 227 -20.93 -6.19 -15.05
C ALA A 227 -22.23 -6.74 -14.44
N GLN A 228 -23.33 -6.03 -14.68
CA GLN A 228 -24.65 -6.57 -14.37
C GLN A 228 -24.95 -7.78 -15.25
N ALA A 229 -25.43 -8.86 -14.66
CA ALA A 229 -25.85 -10.04 -15.41
C ALA A 229 -27.05 -9.71 -16.31
N VAL A 230 -27.05 -10.29 -17.51
CA VAL A 230 -28.08 -10.09 -18.54
C VAL A 230 -28.69 -11.42 -18.94
N SER A 231 -30.00 -11.45 -19.18
CA SER A 231 -30.67 -12.59 -19.80
C SER A 231 -30.82 -12.36 -21.30
N ALA A 232 -30.51 -13.37 -22.11
CA ALA A 232 -30.76 -13.33 -23.54
C ALA A 232 -31.40 -14.65 -24.00
N ALA A 233 -32.32 -14.55 -24.96
CA ALA A 233 -32.97 -15.70 -25.64
C ALA A 233 -33.53 -16.80 -24.71
N PRO A 234 -34.38 -16.48 -23.71
CA PRO A 234 -35.02 -17.51 -22.90
C PRO A 234 -35.96 -18.36 -23.77
N SER A 235 -35.98 -19.67 -23.52
CA SER A 235 -36.84 -20.63 -24.21
C SER A 235 -37.63 -21.44 -23.19
N ASN A 236 -38.96 -21.50 -23.34
CA ASN A 236 -39.90 -22.16 -22.42
C ASN A 236 -39.88 -21.64 -20.97
N VAL A 237 -39.17 -20.54 -20.70
CA VAL A 237 -39.06 -19.89 -19.40
C VAL A 237 -39.17 -18.38 -19.57
N THR A 238 -39.48 -17.68 -18.48
CA THR A 238 -39.34 -16.22 -18.37
C THR A 238 -38.38 -15.90 -17.25
N VAL A 239 -37.45 -14.98 -17.48
CA VAL A 239 -36.60 -14.44 -16.41
C VAL A 239 -37.36 -13.30 -15.75
N ASN A 240 -37.87 -13.53 -14.54
CA ASN A 240 -38.68 -12.53 -13.84
C ASN A 240 -37.86 -11.31 -13.41
N SER A 241 -36.68 -11.56 -12.83
CA SER A 241 -35.77 -10.51 -12.37
C SER A 241 -34.36 -11.06 -12.23
N ILE A 242 -33.38 -10.21 -12.52
CA ILE A 242 -31.98 -10.41 -12.12
C ILE A 242 -31.67 -9.32 -11.10
N SER A 243 -31.43 -9.71 -9.86
CA SER A 243 -31.07 -8.76 -8.81
C SER A 243 -29.63 -8.31 -8.98
N ALA A 244 -29.38 -7.01 -8.86
CA ALA A 244 -28.02 -6.47 -8.85
C ALA A 244 -27.28 -6.93 -7.58
N PRO A 245 -25.97 -7.22 -7.67
CA PRO A 245 -25.16 -7.25 -6.46
C PRO A 245 -25.16 -5.85 -5.83
N GLY A 246 -24.99 -5.77 -4.50
CA GLY A 246 -24.93 -4.48 -3.79
C GLY A 246 -23.75 -3.60 -4.20
N SER A 247 -22.75 -4.18 -4.87
CA SER A 247 -21.58 -3.50 -5.45
C SER A 247 -21.20 -4.19 -6.76
N LEU A 248 -20.78 -3.40 -7.75
CA LEU A 248 -20.16 -3.91 -8.99
C LEU A 248 -18.63 -4.04 -8.87
N THR A 249 -18.09 -3.79 -7.68
CA THR A 249 -16.68 -3.97 -7.38
C THR A 249 -16.54 -4.91 -6.19
N VAL A 250 -15.79 -5.99 -6.38
CA VAL A 250 -15.44 -6.96 -5.34
C VAL A 250 -13.98 -6.70 -4.94
N ALA A 251 -13.77 -6.31 -3.68
CA ALA A 251 -12.43 -6.08 -3.15
C ALA A 251 -11.59 -7.37 -3.19
N PRO A 252 -10.25 -7.28 -3.18
CA PRO A 252 -9.38 -8.45 -2.97
C PRO A 252 -9.83 -9.26 -1.75
N GLY A 253 -9.99 -10.58 -1.90
CA GLY A 253 -10.48 -11.49 -0.87
C GLY A 253 -11.99 -11.40 -0.57
N GLY A 254 -12.76 -10.60 -1.32
CA GLY A 254 -14.20 -10.40 -1.11
C GLY A 254 -15.11 -11.41 -1.86
N GLY A 255 -16.40 -11.37 -1.52
CA GLY A 255 -17.49 -12.16 -2.14
C GLY A 255 -18.88 -11.70 -1.72
#